data_AF-A0A316A235-F1
#
_entry.id   AF-A0A316A235-F1
#
_cell.length_a   1.000
_cell.length_b   1.000
_cell.length_c   1.000
_cell.angle_alpha   90.00
_cell.angle_beta   90.00
_cell.angle_gamma   90.00
#
_symmetry.space_group_name_H-M   'P 1'
#
loop_
_entity.id
_entity.type
_entity.pdbx_description
1 polymer ?
#
loop_
_entity_poly.entity_id
_entity_poly.type
_entity_poly.pdbx_seq_one_letter_code
_entity_poly.pdbx_strand_id
1 'polypeptide(L)'
;MYYLRNKIREIEKIFYLSICPAEDAEKILGIKKMSCEDFERINYIVNSLELNYFEIELSETFCLQSAELAEKSENKIHDRFLMEEIANRYTRWSDEFVKQVQNPNLRLYLKEKLG
;
A
#
# COMPACT_ATOMS: atom_id res chain seq x y z
N MET A 1 -2.25 22.38 15.00
CA MET A 1 -1.49 21.25 14.40
C MET A 1 -2.37 20.17 13.76
N TYR A 2 -3.53 19.82 14.33
CA TYR A 2 -4.42 18.77 13.78
C TYR A 2 -4.88 19.01 12.33
N TYR A 3 -5.24 20.25 11.99
CA TYR A 3 -5.69 20.63 10.64
C TYR A 3 -4.65 20.39 9.54
N LEU A 4 -3.36 20.61 9.85
CA LEU A 4 -2.28 20.43 8.88
C LEU A 4 -2.06 18.95 8.57
N ARG A 5 -2.16 18.07 9.58
CA ARG A 5 -2.00 16.62 9.41
C ARG A 5 -3.09 16.04 8.51
N ASN A 6 -4.35 16.44 8.70
CA ASN A 6 -5.45 15.98 7.86
C ASN A 6 -5.28 16.40 6.40
N LYS A 7 -4.78 17.62 6.15
CA LYS A 7 -4.50 18.08 4.78
C LYS A 7 -3.37 17.30 4.12
N ILE A 8 -2.27 17.06 4.84
CA ILE A 8 -1.14 16.29 4.30
C ILE A 8 -1.59 14.88 3.94
N ARG A 9 -2.36 14.24 4.83
CA ARG A 9 -2.97 12.94 4.59
C ARG A 9 -3.83 12.89 3.33
N GLU A 10 -4.71 13.88 3.15
CA GLU A 10 -5.55 13.96 1.93
C GLU A 10 -4.70 14.15 0.66
N ILE A 11 -3.65 14.97 0.71
CA ILE A 11 -2.73 15.17 -0.41
C ILE A 11 -1.99 13.88 -0.75
N GLU A 12 -1.45 13.16 0.25
CA GLU A 12 -0.77 11.89 0.05
C GLU A 12 -1.69 10.82 -0.54
N LYS A 13 -2.94 10.74 -0.05
CA LYS A 13 -3.97 9.85 -0.58
C LYS A 13 -4.29 10.18 -2.03
N ILE A 14 -4.52 11.46 -2.36
CA ILE A 14 -4.78 11.90 -3.74
C ILE A 14 -3.59 11.59 -4.65
N PHE A 15 -2.37 11.83 -4.16
CA PHE A 15 -1.16 11.50 -4.88
C PHE A 15 -1.12 10.00 -5.20
N TYR A 16 -1.31 9.12 -4.21
CA TYR A 16 -1.34 7.67 -4.44
C TYR A 16 -2.43 7.28 -5.45
N LEU A 17 -3.67 7.77 -5.26
CA LEU A 17 -4.79 7.48 -6.15
C LEU A 17 -4.57 7.94 -7.59
N SER A 18 -3.73 8.96 -7.82
CA SER A 18 -3.41 9.45 -9.16
C SER A 18 -2.41 8.57 -9.91
N ILE A 19 -1.65 7.73 -9.20
CA ILE A 19 -0.55 6.93 -9.76
C ILE A 19 -0.79 5.42 -9.65
N CYS A 20 -1.73 4.99 -8.81
CA CYS A 20 -1.97 3.59 -8.57
C CYS A 20 -2.84 2.93 -9.65
N PRO A 21 -2.83 1.60 -9.74
CA PRO A 21 -3.77 0.84 -10.57
C PRO A 21 -5.22 1.17 -10.18
N ALA A 22 -6.15 1.09 -11.15
CA ALA A 22 -7.58 1.31 -10.88
C ALA A 22 -8.13 0.35 -9.82
N GLU A 23 -7.63 -0.89 -9.78
CA GLU A 23 -8.04 -1.88 -8.80
C GLU A 23 -7.68 -1.48 -7.36
N ASP A 24 -6.51 -0.83 -7.17
CA ASP A 24 -6.09 -0.34 -5.85
C ASP A 24 -6.93 0.85 -5.42
N ALA A 25 -7.24 1.74 -6.36
CA ALA A 25 -8.12 2.87 -6.11
C ALA A 25 -9.51 2.40 -5.64
N GLU A 26 -10.08 1.39 -6.29
CA GLU A 26 -11.36 0.80 -5.87
C GLU A 26 -11.32 0.21 -4.45
N LYS A 27 -10.19 -0.42 -4.07
CA LYS A 27 -10.01 -0.95 -2.70
C LYS A 27 -9.88 0.17 -1.66
N ILE A 28 -9.08 1.19 -1.96
CA ILE A 28 -8.85 2.35 -1.07
C ILE A 28 -10.13 3.19 -0.89
N LEU A 29 -10.94 3.31 -1.94
CA LEU A 29 -12.22 4.01 -1.90
C LEU A 29 -13.34 3.17 -1.27
N GLY A 30 -13.06 1.93 -0.86
CA GLY A 30 -14.04 1.03 -0.25
C GLY A 30 -15.07 0.45 -1.23
N ILE A 31 -14.84 0.59 -2.54
CA ILE A 31 -15.69 0.01 -3.59
C ILE A 31 -15.50 -1.52 -3.64
N LYS A 32 -14.25 -1.98 -3.43
CA LYS A 32 -13.90 -3.40 -3.33
C LYS A 32 -13.31 -3.72 -1.95
N LYS A 33 -13.55 -4.94 -1.48
CA LYS A 33 -12.93 -5.44 -0.25
C LYS A 33 -11.43 -5.63 -0.46
N MET A 34 -10.63 -5.14 0.48
CA MET A 34 -9.19 -5.32 0.52
C MET A 34 -8.86 -6.66 1.21
N SER A 35 -8.02 -7.49 0.57
CA SER A 35 -7.46 -8.69 1.21
C SER A 35 -6.21 -8.35 2.03
N CYS A 36 -5.73 -9.27 2.88
CA CYS A 36 -4.44 -9.08 3.58
C CYS A 36 -3.28 -8.91 2.60
N GLU A 37 -3.24 -9.68 1.51
CA GLU A 37 -2.20 -9.57 0.48
C GLU A 37 -2.27 -8.23 -0.27
N ASP A 38 -3.48 -7.73 -0.54
CA ASP A 38 -3.66 -6.39 -1.10
C ASP A 38 -3.14 -5.31 -0.15
N PHE A 39 -3.47 -5.42 1.13
CA PHE A 39 -3.00 -4.49 2.15
C PHE A 39 -1.48 -4.52 2.26
N GLU A 40 -0.85 -5.70 2.37
CA GLU A 40 0.60 -5.83 2.43
C GLU A 40 1.28 -5.16 1.23
N ARG A 41 0.77 -5.42 0.02
CA ARG A 41 1.31 -4.82 -1.21
C ARG A 41 1.13 -3.31 -1.25
N ILE A 42 -0.08 -2.80 -1.01
CA ILE A 42 -0.37 -1.36 -1.05
C ILE A 42 0.43 -0.65 0.04
N ASN A 43 0.47 -1.21 1.26
CA ASN A 43 1.22 -0.63 2.38
C ASN A 43 2.72 -0.57 2.08
N TYR A 44 3.29 -1.62 1.48
CA TYR A 44 4.68 -1.61 1.03
C TYR A 44 4.97 -0.46 0.04
N ILE A 45 4.11 -0.26 -0.98
CA ILE A 45 4.29 0.82 -1.96
C ILE A 45 4.12 2.19 -1.28
N VAL A 46 3.08 2.38 -0.47
CA VAL A 46 2.82 3.63 0.26
C VAL A 46 3.98 4.00 1.18
N ASN A 47 4.52 3.03 1.92
CA ASN A 47 5.67 3.20 2.80
C ASN A 47 6.94 3.55 2.01
N SER A 48 7.19 2.85 0.90
CA SER A 48 8.35 3.13 0.01
C SER A 48 8.29 4.51 -0.65
N LEU A 49 7.08 5.07 -0.81
CA LEU A 49 6.85 6.43 -1.30
C LEU A 49 6.85 7.48 -0.19
N GLU A 50 7.12 7.09 1.05
CA GLU A 50 7.19 7.98 2.23
C GLU A 50 5.87 8.71 2.51
N LEU A 51 4.73 8.11 2.12
CA LEU A 51 3.37 8.65 2.31
C LEU A 51 2.83 8.30 3.70
N ASN A 52 3.56 8.75 4.73
CA ASN A 52 3.39 8.28 6.11
C ASN A 52 2.01 8.57 6.72
N TYR A 53 1.38 9.69 6.39
CA TYR A 53 0.07 10.01 6.94
C TYR A 53 -1.04 9.20 6.28
N PHE A 54 -0.89 8.93 4.98
CA PHE A 54 -1.79 8.03 4.26
C PHE A 54 -1.60 6.57 4.70
N GLU A 55 -0.37 6.13 4.99
CA GLU A 55 -0.09 4.79 5.56
C GLU A 55 -0.87 4.54 6.86
N ILE A 56 -0.88 5.53 7.76
CA ILE A 56 -1.64 5.44 9.02
C ILE A 56 -3.13 5.28 8.74
N GLU A 57 -3.70 6.08 7.81
CA GLU A 57 -5.11 5.98 7.41
C GLU A 57 -5.44 4.60 6.83
N LEU A 58 -4.57 4.10 5.96
CA LEU A 58 -4.71 2.80 5.32
C LEU A 58 -4.75 1.68 6.37
N SER A 59 -3.83 1.74 7.34
CA SER A 59 -3.72 0.78 8.44
C SER A 59 -4.94 0.82 9.36
N GLU A 60 -5.40 2.01 9.76
CA GLU A 60 -6.62 2.17 10.57
C GLU A 60 -7.85 1.62 9.85
N THR A 61 -7.99 1.95 8.56
CA THR A 61 -9.13 1.51 7.73
C THR A 61 -9.13 -0.02 7.56
N PHE A 62 -7.97 -0.60 7.26
CA PHE A 62 -7.85 -2.05 7.12
C PHE A 62 -8.11 -2.76 8.45
N CYS A 63 -7.58 -2.27 9.58
CA CYS A 63 -7.87 -2.80 10.90
C CYS A 63 -9.36 -2.76 11.24
N LEU A 64 -10.08 -1.68 10.91
CA LEU A 64 -11.53 -1.61 11.11
C LEU A 64 -12.29 -2.62 10.24
N GLN A 65 -11.88 -2.80 8.98
CA GLN A 65 -12.48 -3.78 8.06
C GLN A 65 -12.13 -5.24 8.42
N SER A 66 -10.98 -5.45 9.06
CA SER A 66 -10.47 -6.78 9.43
C SER A 66 -10.74 -7.16 10.89
N ALA A 67 -11.12 -6.21 11.76
CA ALA A 67 -11.63 -6.50 13.09
C ALA A 67 -12.92 -7.35 13.04
N GLU A 68 -13.69 -7.23 11.96
CA GLU A 68 -14.80 -8.15 11.64
C GLU A 68 -14.33 -9.58 11.25
N LEU A 69 -13.05 -9.77 10.94
CA LEU A 69 -12.42 -11.03 10.54
C LEU A 69 -11.50 -11.62 11.63
N ALA A 70 -11.08 -10.81 12.62
CA ALA A 70 -10.10 -11.15 13.65
C ALA A 70 -10.55 -12.23 14.64
N GLU A 71 -11.81 -12.64 14.61
CA GLU A 71 -12.30 -13.80 15.36
C GLU A 71 -11.73 -15.15 14.86
N LYS A 72 -10.92 -15.18 13.80
CA LYS A 72 -10.51 -16.43 13.12
C LYS A 72 -9.01 -16.70 12.94
N SER A 73 -8.10 -15.90 13.49
CA SER A 73 -6.67 -16.14 13.23
C SER A 73 -5.77 -15.94 14.46
N GLU A 74 -6.00 -16.76 15.48
CA GLU A 74 -4.88 -17.22 16.31
C GLU A 74 -4.11 -18.30 15.53
N ASN A 75 -2.79 -18.21 15.55
CA ASN A 75 -1.81 -19.12 14.96
C ASN A 75 -1.54 -18.96 13.46
N LYS A 76 -0.45 -18.22 13.17
CA LYS A 76 0.60 -18.66 12.23
C LYS A 76 1.87 -17.87 12.49
N ILE A 77 2.65 -18.32 13.48
CA ILE A 77 4.08 -18.03 13.57
C ILE A 77 4.79 -19.20 12.90
N HIS A 78 5.36 -18.98 11.71
CA HIS A 78 6.33 -19.84 11.01
C HIS A 78 6.93 -18.97 9.90
N ASP A 79 8.21 -18.99 9.54
CA ASP A 79 9.41 -19.61 10.09
C ASP A 79 10.59 -18.92 9.37
N ARG A 80 11.81 -19.11 9.86
CA ARG A 80 13.02 -18.31 9.57
C ARG A 80 13.60 -18.39 8.13
N PHE A 81 12.82 -18.76 7.11
CA PHE A 81 13.25 -18.98 5.71
C PHE A 81 12.72 -17.94 4.69
N LEU A 82 12.08 -16.86 5.13
CA LEU A 82 11.24 -16.01 4.26
C LEU A 82 11.94 -14.80 3.61
N MET A 83 13.17 -14.43 4.00
CA MET A 83 13.73 -13.11 3.62
C MET A 83 13.96 -12.94 2.10
N GLU A 84 14.47 -13.97 1.43
CA GLU A 84 14.70 -13.91 -0.02
C GLU A 84 13.38 -13.95 -0.81
N GLU A 85 12.42 -14.76 -0.35
CA GLU A 85 11.08 -14.81 -0.95
C GLU A 85 10.31 -13.50 -0.73
N ILE A 86 10.44 -12.88 0.45
CA ILE A 86 9.89 -11.56 0.76
C ILE A 86 10.55 -10.51 -0.17
N ALA A 87 11.87 -10.50 -0.26
CA ALA A 87 12.59 -9.53 -1.10
C ALA A 87 12.17 -9.67 -2.57
N ASN A 88 12.14 -10.89 -3.10
CA ASN A 88 11.69 -11.16 -4.46
C ASN A 88 10.23 -10.72 -4.69
N ARG A 89 9.36 -10.93 -3.69
CA ARG A 89 7.96 -10.48 -3.74
C ARG A 89 7.87 -8.95 -3.79
N TYR A 90 8.63 -8.25 -2.96
CA TYR A 90 8.66 -6.79 -2.92
C TYR A 90 9.21 -6.19 -4.22
N THR A 91 10.32 -6.72 -4.73
CA THR A 91 10.86 -6.33 -6.04
C THR A 91 9.83 -6.52 -7.14
N ARG A 92 9.13 -7.66 -7.15
CA ARG A 92 8.07 -7.93 -8.12
C ARG A 92 6.93 -6.92 -8.03
N TRP A 93 6.46 -6.59 -6.83
CA TRP A 93 5.41 -5.61 -6.62
C TRP A 93 5.81 -4.21 -7.11
N SER A 94 7.03 -3.77 -6.79
CA SER A 94 7.59 -2.51 -7.29
C SER A 94 7.62 -2.48 -8.82
N ASP A 95 8.15 -3.52 -9.45
CA ASP A 95 8.24 -3.63 -10.91
C ASP A 95 6.87 -3.60 -11.58
N GLU A 96 5.92 -4.37 -11.05
CA GLU A 96 4.55 -4.42 -11.57
C GLU A 96 3.84 -3.08 -11.42
N PHE A 97 4.03 -2.39 -10.29
CA PHE A 97 3.46 -1.06 -10.06
C PHE A 97 4.02 -0.02 -11.05
N VAL A 98 5.35 0.05 -11.18
CA VAL A 98 6.04 0.97 -12.09
C VAL A 98 5.63 0.74 -13.55
N LYS A 99 5.47 -0.52 -13.98
CA LYS A 99 5.10 -0.86 -15.37
C LYS A 99 3.74 -0.31 -15.78
N GLN A 100 2.83 -0.13 -14.84
CA GLN A 100 1.46 0.32 -15.11
C GLN A 100 1.35 1.84 -15.28
N VAL A 101 2.36 2.59 -14.82
CA VAL A 101 2.37 4.05 -14.87
C VAL A 101 2.67 4.54 -16.28
N GLN A 102 1.69 5.16 -16.95
CA GLN A 102 1.82 5.61 -18.34
C GLN A 102 2.76 6.81 -18.52
N ASN A 103 2.88 7.67 -17.50
CA ASN A 103 3.73 8.86 -17.57
C ASN A 103 5.22 8.46 -17.41
N PRO A 104 6.07 8.72 -18.43
CA PRO A 104 7.46 8.26 -18.42
C PRO A 104 8.33 8.96 -17.37
N ASN A 105 8.09 10.24 -17.08
CA ASN A 105 8.84 10.98 -16.05
C ASN A 105 8.48 10.47 -14.66
N LEU A 106 7.20 10.23 -14.41
CA LEU A 106 6.73 9.64 -13.16
C LEU A 106 7.24 8.21 -13.01
N ARG A 107 7.30 7.43 -14.09
CA ARG A 107 7.86 6.09 -14.09
C ARG A 107 9.34 6.08 -13.69
N LEU A 108 10.13 7.05 -14.17
CA LEU A 108 11.53 7.21 -13.77
C LEU A 108 11.64 7.53 -12.27
N TYR A 109 10.86 8.50 -11.79
CA TYR A 109 10.81 8.85 -10.38
C TYR A 109 10.46 7.64 -9.49
N LEU A 110 9.46 6.85 -9.89
CA LEU A 110 9.04 5.68 -9.12
C LEU A 110 10.08 4.55 -9.13
N LYS A 111 10.86 4.39 -10.22
CA LYS A 111 11.97 3.42 -10.23
C LYS A 111 13.05 3.77 -9.21
N GLU A 112 13.34 5.05 -9.01
CA GLU A 112 14.33 5.51 -8.03
C GLU A 112 13.85 5.35 -6.58
N LYS A 113 12.53 5.36 -6.38
CA LYS A 113 11.92 5.27 -5.03
C LYS A 113 11.54 3.86 -4.62
N LEU A 114 11.26 2.97 -5.58
CA LEU A 114 10.75 1.62 -5.34
C LEU A 114 11.76 0.50 -5.63
N GLY A 115 12.94 0.82 -6.19
CA GLY A 115 14.02 -0.11 -6.50
C GLY A 115 15.29 0.22 -5.73
#